data_AF-A0A1Q5HIL5-F1
#
_entry.id   AF-A0A1Q5HIL5-F1
#
_cell.length_a   1.000
_cell.length_b   1.000
_cell.length_c   1.000
_cell.angle_alpha   90.00
_cell.angle_beta   90.00
_cell.angle_gamma   90.00
#
_symmetry.space_group_name_H-M   'P 1'
#
loop_
_entity.id
_entity.type
_entity.pdbx_description
1 polymer ?
#
loop_
_entity_poly.entity_id
_entity_poly.type
_entity_poly.pdbx_seq_one_letter_code
_entity_poly.pdbx_strand_id
1 'polypeptide(L)'
;MGHADELDDNWLNGEEITCSECHERLYRLDHSPLLDCYFLYCDSCPMRVDVSYYDSICIAIADALPVQSERYSALMGALEARLRRCGCGGRFRDSAPRRCHRCSAVLTAISAPSGVDVWPGWWTDEADTASLEEEFTARYFRTEDLWKH
;
A
#
# COMPACT_ATOMS: atom_id res chain seq x y z
N MET A 1 14.71 -13.02 -38.57
CA MET A 1 14.93 -11.74 -37.86
C MET A 1 14.33 -11.91 -36.48
N GLY A 2 15.16 -12.19 -35.48
CA GLY A 2 14.75 -12.19 -34.08
C GLY A 2 15.06 -10.84 -33.46
N HIS A 3 14.18 -10.40 -32.58
CA HIS A 3 14.35 -9.59 -31.36
C HIS A 3 12.91 -9.27 -30.92
N ALA A 4 12.29 -10.16 -30.16
CA ALA A 4 12.32 -10.20 -28.69
C ALA A 4 11.40 -9.12 -28.12
N ASP A 5 10.19 -9.55 -27.78
CA ASP A 5 9.52 -9.17 -26.54
C ASP A 5 9.68 -7.69 -26.13
N GLU A 6 8.85 -6.81 -26.71
CA GLU A 6 8.33 -5.64 -25.98
C GLU A 6 7.46 -6.18 -24.84
N LEU A 7 8.11 -6.75 -23.82
CA LEU A 7 7.49 -7.04 -22.53
C LEU A 7 7.12 -5.68 -21.92
N ASP A 8 5.90 -5.26 -22.21
CA ASP A 8 5.05 -4.38 -21.40
C ASP A 8 5.78 -3.72 -20.22
N ASP A 9 6.40 -2.56 -20.47
CA ASP A 9 7.06 -1.74 -19.45
C ASP A 9 6.09 -1.32 -18.32
N ASN A 10 4.78 -1.56 -18.49
CA ASN A 10 3.73 -1.32 -17.49
C ASN A 10 3.36 -2.56 -16.65
N TRP A 11 4.34 -3.37 -16.27
CA TRP A 11 4.13 -4.62 -15.52
C TRP A 11 3.45 -4.46 -14.14
N LEU A 12 3.34 -3.24 -13.60
CA LEU A 12 2.57 -2.92 -12.39
C LEU A 12 1.19 -2.29 -12.67
N ASN A 13 0.70 -2.35 -13.91
CA ASN A 13 -0.61 -1.82 -14.31
C ASN A 13 -0.84 -0.37 -13.85
N GLY A 14 0.20 0.45 -13.96
CA GLY A 14 0.21 1.84 -13.57
C GLY A 14 -0.75 2.67 -14.42
N GLU A 15 -1.50 3.57 -13.77
CA GLU A 15 -2.49 4.42 -14.42
C GLU A 15 -2.64 5.76 -13.68
N GLU A 16 -2.71 6.85 -14.45
CA GLU A 16 -3.09 8.16 -13.91
C GLU A 16 -4.58 8.18 -13.56
N ILE A 17 -4.89 8.64 -12.35
CA ILE A 17 -6.26 8.84 -11.90
C ILE A 17 -6.42 10.26 -11.34
N THR A 18 -7.65 10.76 -11.35
CA THR A 18 -7.98 12.06 -10.78
C THR A 18 -8.92 11.90 -9.59
N CYS A 19 -8.62 12.57 -8.47
CA CYS A 19 -9.53 12.60 -7.33
C CYS A 19 -10.85 13.31 -7.71
N SER A 20 -12.01 12.68 -7.49
CA SER A 20 -13.31 13.27 -7.78
C SER A 20 -13.63 14.51 -6.93
N GLU A 21 -13.09 14.57 -5.72
CA GLU A 21 -13.41 15.63 -4.75
C GLU A 21 -12.54 16.87 -4.86
N CYS A 22 -11.23 16.70 -5.10
CA CYS A 22 -10.29 17.83 -5.14
C CYS A 22 -9.54 17.98 -6.46
N HIS A 23 -9.81 17.11 -7.45
CA HIS A 23 -9.19 17.12 -8.77
C HIS A 23 -7.66 16.99 -8.77
N GLU A 24 -7.09 16.49 -7.67
CA GLU A 24 -5.66 16.19 -7.61
C GLU A 24 -5.33 15.06 -8.59
N ARG A 25 -4.22 15.22 -9.32
CA ARG A 25 -3.66 14.19 -10.19
C ARG A 25 -2.88 13.19 -9.35
N LEU A 26 -3.21 11.92 -9.48
CA LEU A 26 -2.64 10.82 -8.72
C LEU A 26 -2.21 9.72 -9.69
N TYR A 27 -1.39 8.80 -9.20
CA TYR A 27 -0.97 7.64 -9.96
C TYR A 27 -1.25 6.38 -9.15
N ARG A 28 -2.04 5.45 -9.71
CA ARG A 28 -2.22 4.12 -9.12
C ARG A 28 -1.24 3.14 -9.74
N LEU A 29 -0.81 2.14 -8.98
CA LEU A 29 -0.10 0.97 -9.49
C LEU A 29 -0.33 -0.23 -8.59
N ASP A 30 -0.19 -1.43 -9.13
CA ASP A 30 -0.23 -2.66 -8.37
C ASP A 30 1.03 -2.81 -7.51
N HIS A 31 0.92 -3.55 -6.40
CA HIS A 31 2.05 -3.86 -5.54
C HIS A 31 3.11 -4.66 -6.30
N SER A 32 4.36 -4.23 -6.15
CA SER A 32 5.47 -5.01 -6.66
C SER A 32 5.58 -6.34 -5.90
N PRO A 33 5.59 -7.49 -6.59
CA PRO A 33 5.81 -8.80 -5.98
C PRO A 33 7.24 -8.96 -5.44
N LEU A 34 8.13 -8.00 -5.71
CA LEU A 34 9.52 -7.98 -5.22
C LEU A 34 9.66 -7.22 -3.90
N LEU A 35 8.59 -6.59 -3.41
CA LEU A 35 8.59 -5.97 -2.10
C LEU A 35 8.16 -7.02 -1.07
N ASP A 36 9.12 -7.43 -0.23
CA ASP A 36 8.92 -8.41 0.85
C ASP A 36 8.16 -7.82 2.06
N CYS A 37 7.02 -7.19 1.79
CA CYS A 37 6.18 -6.51 2.77
C CYS A 37 4.68 -6.73 2.51
N TYR A 38 3.89 -6.80 3.58
CA TYR A 38 2.45 -6.58 3.53
C TYR A 38 2.16 -5.09 3.69
N PHE A 39 1.35 -4.53 2.80
CA PHE A 39 0.94 -3.13 2.84
C PHE A 39 -0.50 -3.02 3.34
N LEU A 40 -0.69 -2.39 4.50
CA LEU A 40 -2.01 -2.15 5.08
C LEU A 40 -2.29 -0.65 5.18
N TYR A 41 -3.52 -0.24 4.89
CA TYR A 41 -3.87 1.17 4.73
C TYR A 41 -4.87 1.58 5.78
N CYS A 42 -4.80 2.84 6.20
CA CYS A 42 -5.72 3.35 7.18
C CYS A 42 -7.11 3.53 6.56
N ASP A 43 -8.13 3.00 7.23
CA ASP A 43 -9.52 3.15 6.82
C ASP A 43 -10.04 4.59 6.90
N SER A 44 -9.28 5.52 7.50
CA SER A 44 -9.72 6.88 7.82
C SER A 44 -8.84 8.00 7.25
N CYS A 45 -7.60 7.73 6.84
CA CYS A 45 -6.70 8.72 6.25
C CYS A 45 -5.73 8.05 5.24
N PRO A 46 -4.91 8.82 4.50
CA PRO A 46 -4.00 8.28 3.47
C PRO A 46 -2.78 7.51 4.01
N MET A 47 -2.72 7.23 5.32
CA MET A 47 -1.57 6.56 5.93
C MET A 47 -1.52 5.08 5.54
N ARG A 48 -0.29 4.57 5.35
CA ARG A 48 0.02 3.16 5.11
C ARG A 48 0.99 2.66 6.20
N VAL A 49 0.91 1.37 6.50
CA VAL A 49 1.94 0.64 7.24
C VAL A 49 2.52 -0.46 6.36
N ASP A 50 3.83 -0.63 6.47
CA ASP A 50 4.60 -1.59 5.70
C ASP A 50 5.13 -2.64 6.68
N VAL A 51 4.52 -3.82 6.67
CA VAL A 51 4.90 -4.93 7.55
C VAL A 51 5.85 -5.83 6.80
N SER A 52 7.14 -5.78 7.12
CA SER A 52 8.14 -6.66 6.52
C SER A 52 7.84 -8.14 6.82
N TYR A 53 8.03 -9.01 5.83
CA TYR A 53 7.98 -10.46 6.01
C TYR A 53 9.03 -10.98 7.01
N TYR A 54 10.10 -10.19 7.23
CA TYR A 54 11.19 -10.50 8.13
C TYR A 54 11.00 -9.91 9.55
N ASP A 55 9.89 -9.19 9.80
CA ASP A 55 9.55 -8.72 11.14
C ASP A 55 9.25 -9.92 12.06
N SER A 56 9.85 -9.94 13.25
CA SER A 56 9.74 -11.07 14.17
C SER A 56 8.33 -11.33 14.68
N ILE A 57 7.50 -10.29 14.80
CA ILE A 57 6.08 -10.41 15.17
C ILE A 57 5.28 -10.91 13.98
N CYS A 58 5.57 -10.46 12.75
CA CYS A 58 4.97 -11.00 11.54
C CYS A 58 5.24 -12.51 11.40
N ILE A 59 6.49 -12.94 11.56
CA ILE A 59 6.89 -14.35 11.53
C ILE A 59 6.14 -15.14 12.60
N ALA A 60 6.15 -14.67 13.86
CA ALA A 60 5.47 -15.36 14.96
C ALA A 60 3.95 -15.51 14.72
N ILE A 61 3.30 -14.51 14.10
CA ILE A 61 1.90 -14.60 13.71
C ILE A 61 1.73 -15.64 12.59
N ALA A 62 2.58 -15.59 11.55
CA ALA A 62 2.49 -16.49 10.40
C ALA A 62 2.74 -17.97 10.77
N ASP A 63 3.62 -18.23 11.75
CA ASP A 63 3.94 -19.56 12.26
C ASP A 63 2.83 -20.14 13.16
N ALA A 64 2.09 -19.28 13.85
CA ALA A 64 0.97 -19.69 14.70
C ALA A 64 -0.28 -20.09 13.89
N LEU A 65 -0.34 -19.77 12.59
CA LEU A 65 -1.49 -20.05 11.74
C LEU A 65 -1.43 -21.45 11.12
N PRO A 66 -2.55 -22.19 11.07
CA PRO A 66 -2.60 -23.50 10.44
C PRO A 66 -2.39 -23.40 8.93
N VAL A 67 -1.73 -24.41 8.35
CA VAL A 67 -1.55 -24.50 6.88
C VAL A 67 -2.87 -24.93 6.23
N GLN A 68 -3.69 -23.95 5.84
CA GLN A 68 -4.99 -24.16 5.18
C GLN A 68 -5.20 -23.17 4.02
N SER A 69 -6.23 -23.41 3.21
CA SER A 69 -6.57 -22.61 2.01
C SER A 69 -6.86 -21.13 2.29
N GLU A 70 -7.21 -20.78 3.53
CA GLU A 70 -7.51 -19.41 3.96
C GLU A 70 -6.35 -18.72 4.69
N ARG A 71 -5.11 -19.19 4.47
CA ARG A 71 -3.93 -18.70 5.21
C ARG A 71 -3.72 -17.20 5.07
N TYR A 72 -3.94 -16.63 3.87
CA TYR A 72 -3.73 -15.20 3.64
C TYR A 72 -4.73 -14.32 4.40
N SER A 73 -6.03 -14.61 4.30
CA SER A 73 -7.06 -13.84 5.01
C SER A 73 -6.92 -13.97 6.52
N ALA A 74 -6.58 -15.16 7.02
CA ALA A 74 -6.28 -15.38 8.43
C ALA A 74 -5.05 -14.59 8.89
N LEU A 75 -4.00 -14.54 8.06
CA LEU A 75 -2.81 -13.74 8.33
C LEU A 75 -3.14 -12.25 8.36
N MET A 76 -3.81 -11.71 7.35
CA MET A 76 -4.19 -10.30 7.32
C MET A 76 -5.04 -9.94 8.54
N GLY A 77 -6.05 -10.75 8.88
CA GLY A 77 -6.86 -10.52 10.08
C GLY A 77 -6.05 -10.50 11.38
N ALA A 78 -5.06 -11.38 11.51
CA ALA A 78 -4.18 -11.43 12.68
C ALA A 78 -3.22 -10.22 12.74
N LEU A 79 -2.64 -9.81 11.60
CA LEU A 79 -1.81 -8.61 11.49
C LEU A 79 -2.63 -7.35 11.85
N GLU A 80 -3.79 -7.16 11.23
CA GLU A 80 -4.73 -6.05 11.49
C GLU A 80 -5.10 -5.94 12.98
N ALA A 81 -5.31 -7.08 13.65
CA ALA A 81 -5.62 -7.11 15.07
C ALA A 81 -4.42 -6.71 15.95
N ARG A 82 -3.18 -7.00 15.52
CA ARG A 82 -1.96 -6.73 16.28
C ARG A 82 -1.41 -5.30 16.08
N LEU A 83 -1.69 -4.69 14.93
CA LEU A 83 -1.25 -3.35 14.57
C LEU A 83 -1.81 -2.26 15.49
N ARG A 84 -0.97 -1.29 15.83
CA ARG A 84 -1.40 -0.05 16.49
C ARG A 84 -2.39 0.69 15.61
N ARG A 85 -3.29 1.45 16.26
CA ARG A 85 -4.20 2.35 15.53
C ARG A 85 -3.39 3.45 14.88
N CYS A 86 -3.88 3.94 13.75
CA CYS A 86 -3.32 5.12 13.11
C CYS A 86 -3.44 6.33 14.06
N GLY A 87 -2.53 7.31 13.96
CA GLY A 87 -2.58 8.54 14.75
C GLY A 87 -3.86 9.37 14.52
N CYS A 88 -4.55 9.18 13.39
CA CYS A 88 -5.86 9.78 13.13
C CYS A 88 -7.02 9.07 13.87
N GLY A 89 -6.76 7.92 14.53
CA GLY A 89 -7.76 7.07 15.16
C GLY A 89 -8.26 5.91 14.29
N GLY A 90 -7.95 5.88 12.99
CA GLY A 90 -8.35 4.78 12.09
C GLY A 90 -7.63 3.45 12.36
N ARG A 91 -8.06 2.41 11.65
CA ARG A 91 -7.42 1.07 11.67
C ARG A 91 -6.72 0.80 10.34
N PHE A 92 -5.58 0.14 10.40
CA PHE A 92 -4.91 -0.37 9.21
C PHE A 92 -5.55 -1.68 8.79
N ARG A 93 -5.95 -1.77 7.53
CA ARG A 93 -6.54 -2.97 6.93
C ARG A 93 -5.96 -3.23 5.55
N ASP A 94 -5.84 -4.50 5.19
CA ASP A 94 -5.49 -4.89 3.83
C ASP A 94 -6.56 -4.38 2.85
N SER A 95 -7.82 -4.57 3.24
CA SER A 95 -9.05 -4.20 2.51
C SER A 95 -9.44 -2.71 2.58
N ALA A 96 -8.63 -1.85 3.20
CA ALA A 96 -9.00 -0.45 3.36
C ALA A 96 -9.03 0.29 2.00
N PRO A 97 -10.05 1.14 1.76
CA PRO A 97 -10.13 1.89 0.51
C PRO A 97 -8.94 2.85 0.40
N ARG A 98 -8.44 3.02 -0.82
CA ARG A 98 -7.40 4.02 -1.07
C ARG A 98 -7.98 5.43 -0.98
N ARG A 99 -7.17 6.34 -0.45
CA ARG A 99 -7.56 7.72 -0.18
C ARG A 99 -6.61 8.70 -0.83
N CYS A 100 -7.15 9.81 -1.30
CA CYS A 100 -6.34 10.89 -1.85
C CYS A 100 -5.42 11.46 -0.77
N HIS A 101 -4.11 11.52 -1.03
CA HIS A 101 -3.14 12.12 -0.10
C HIS A 101 -3.30 13.64 0.07
N ARG A 102 -4.05 14.31 -0.82
CA ARG A 102 -4.36 15.75 -0.69
C ARG A 102 -5.56 16.03 0.19
N CYS A 103 -6.72 15.41 -0.09
CA CYS A 103 -8.00 15.72 0.58
C CYS A 103 -8.55 14.59 1.46
N SER A 104 -7.89 13.44 1.52
CA SER A 104 -8.33 12.22 2.24
C SER A 104 -9.63 11.57 1.76
N ALA A 105 -10.24 12.08 0.68
CA ALA A 105 -11.40 11.46 0.05
C ALA A 105 -11.10 10.03 -0.41
N VAL A 106 -12.11 9.16 -0.34
CA VAL A 106 -12.03 7.80 -0.88
C VAL A 106 -11.94 7.86 -2.41
N LEU A 107 -10.98 7.14 -2.97
CA LEU A 107 -10.78 7.06 -4.42
C LEU A 107 -11.63 5.92 -4.99
N THR A 108 -12.89 6.23 -5.30
CA THR A 108 -13.86 5.24 -5.79
C THR A 108 -13.52 4.63 -7.16
N ALA A 109 -12.62 5.27 -7.92
CA ALA A 109 -12.07 4.72 -9.16
C ALA A 109 -11.17 3.50 -8.92
N ILE A 110 -10.66 3.32 -7.70
CA ILE A 110 -9.89 2.13 -7.31
C ILE A 110 -10.84 1.15 -6.63
N SER A 111 -11.28 0.14 -7.38
CA SER A 111 -12.18 -0.91 -6.88
C SER A 111 -11.45 -2.05 -6.16
N ALA A 112 -10.12 -2.14 -6.31
CA ALA A 112 -9.32 -3.20 -5.71
C ALA A 112 -9.27 -3.02 -4.18
N PRO A 113 -9.68 -4.05 -3.40
CA PRO A 113 -9.66 -3.96 -1.95
C PRO A 113 -8.23 -3.98 -1.40
N SER A 114 -7.29 -4.66 -2.08
CA SER A 114 -5.88 -4.79 -1.72
C SER A 114 -5.00 -4.83 -2.97
N GLY A 115 -3.68 -4.86 -2.81
CA GLY A 115 -2.75 -5.04 -3.93
C GLY A 115 -2.45 -3.81 -4.77
N VAL A 116 -2.97 -2.63 -4.40
CA VAL A 116 -2.79 -1.38 -5.17
C VAL A 116 -2.23 -0.27 -4.28
N ASP A 117 -1.31 0.53 -4.80
CA ASP A 117 -0.77 1.76 -4.22
C ASP A 117 -1.29 3.02 -4.92
N VAL A 118 -1.23 4.14 -4.21
CA VAL A 118 -1.54 5.47 -4.76
C VAL A 118 -0.43 6.44 -4.42
N TRP A 119 0.20 6.93 -5.47
CA TRP A 119 1.28 7.92 -5.42
C TRP A 119 0.80 9.27 -5.97
N PRO A 120 1.49 10.36 -5.64
CA PRO A 120 1.24 11.64 -6.29
C PRO A 120 1.47 11.56 -7.80
N GLY A 121 0.76 12.41 -8.56
CA GLY A 121 0.85 12.42 -10.01
C GLY A 121 2.20 12.85 -10.60
N TRP A 122 3.20 13.18 -9.77
CA TRP A 122 4.58 13.39 -10.21
C TRP A 122 5.38 12.08 -10.28
N TRP A 123 4.85 10.95 -9.79
CA TRP A 123 5.54 9.65 -9.76
C TRP A 123 6.02 9.18 -11.15
N THR A 124 5.32 9.59 -12.21
CA THR A 124 5.64 9.26 -13.59
C THR A 124 6.47 10.33 -14.30
N ASP A 125 6.80 11.43 -13.63
CA ASP A 125 7.55 12.51 -14.27
C ASP A 125 9.00 12.04 -14.49
N GLU A 126 9.57 12.28 -15.68
CA GLU A 126 10.96 11.90 -16.03
C GLU A 126 12.04 12.69 -15.25
N ALA A 127 11.63 13.49 -14.27
CA ALA A 127 12.53 14.26 -13.41
C ALA A 127 13.06 13.41 -12.24
N ASP A 128 14.17 13.83 -11.64
CA ASP A 128 14.63 13.24 -10.38
C ASP A 128 13.65 13.59 -9.26
N THR A 129 12.79 12.62 -8.90
CA THR A 129 11.78 12.75 -7.85
C THR A 129 12.18 12.10 -6.53
N ALA A 130 13.44 11.67 -6.37
CA ALA A 130 13.87 10.89 -5.20
C ALA A 130 13.60 11.61 -3.87
N SER A 131 13.87 12.92 -3.79
CA SER A 131 13.56 13.70 -2.58
C SER A 131 12.06 13.85 -2.32
N LEU A 132 11.24 13.95 -3.38
CA LEU A 132 9.78 14.02 -3.24
C LEU A 132 9.21 12.69 -2.76
N GLU A 133 9.77 11.57 -3.22
CA GLU A 133 9.46 10.23 -2.74
C GLU A 133 9.82 10.06 -1.27
N GLU A 134 11.03 10.46 -0.86
CA GLU A 134 11.44 10.40 0.55
C GLU A 134 10.50 11.23 1.43
N GLU A 135 10.19 12.46 1.05
CA GLU A 135 9.25 13.31 1.79
C GLU A 135 7.84 12.71 1.88
N PHE A 136 7.35 12.15 0.77
CA PHE A 136 6.03 11.55 0.71
C PHE A 136 5.94 10.31 1.60
N THR A 137 6.92 9.41 1.49
CA THR A 137 6.97 8.16 2.26
C THR A 137 7.17 8.44 3.75
N ALA A 138 8.04 9.38 4.13
CA ALA A 138 8.20 9.80 5.53
C ALA A 138 6.88 10.35 6.12
N ARG A 139 6.09 11.05 5.29
CA ARG A 139 4.81 11.62 5.71
C ARG A 139 3.72 10.56 5.87
N TYR A 140 3.57 9.67 4.90
CA TYR A 140 2.40 8.78 4.80
C TYR A 140 2.67 7.33 5.17
N PHE A 141 3.91 6.87 5.14
CA PHE A 141 4.25 5.48 5.40
C PHE A 141 4.82 5.33 6.81
N ARG A 142 4.53 4.19 7.41
CA ARG A 142 5.02 3.80 8.73
C ARG A 142 5.62 2.41 8.62
N THR A 143 6.91 2.34 8.85
CA THR A 143 7.73 1.12 8.78
C THR A 143 8.21 0.66 10.16
N GLU A 144 8.07 1.52 11.19
CA GLU A 144 8.56 1.31 12.55
C GLU A 144 7.45 1.49 13.59
N ASP A 145 7.65 0.93 14.78
CA ASP A 145 6.72 1.05 15.93
C ASP A 145 5.26 0.65 15.58
N LEU A 146 5.12 -0.44 14.84
CA LEU A 146 3.86 -0.88 14.23
C LEU A 146 2.93 -1.58 15.23
N TRP A 147 3.48 -2.22 16.25
CA TRP A 147 2.80 -3.24 17.05
C TRP A 147 2.33 -2.71 18.39
N LYS A 148 1.16 -3.16 18.87
CA LYS A 148 0.73 -2.83 20.24
C LYS A 148 1.73 -3.41 21.25
N HIS A 149 2.03 -2.70 22.32
CA HIS A 149 2.81 -3.26 23.43
C HIS A 149 1.96 -4.23 24.26
#